data_AF-A0A0W1KUJ9-F1
#
_entry.id   AF-A0A0W1KUJ9-F1
#
_cell.length_a   1.000
_cell.length_b   1.000
_cell.length_c   1.000
_cell.angle_alpha   90.00
_cell.angle_beta   90.00
_cell.angle_gamma   90.00
#
_symmetry.space_group_name_H-M   'P 1'
#
loop_
_entity.id
_entity.type
_entity.pdbx_description
1 polymer ?
#
loop_
_entity_poly.entity_id
_entity_poly.type
_entity_poly.pdbx_seq_one_letter_code
_entity_poly.pdbx_strand_id
1 'polypeptide(L)'
;MISLNQLQNKLNNQTKNFALLLEFPQQYAERLWSIGVYDCATIPQAHERLRDVFDSNDLNSILTHDSFKYLIINEYDDQEIIESLHKEITAMASRIESQMFVDIETLELVSAIYKVLGLSEDAKFIINTGANFRLEWRPYFDAYDDPLAVQYADLKVHGCYYRLIATKFPFEKISFDNIKSYLYKIKWEHDGEFEGCISNGNSFSKHEDWLMMTLELFNSGIGNDARLNPTTFEIERVRYLVYGFPLVPSLVSDWHKPDLNLQVKNLDGDQKFIVRIDQQSLIFYARRVEASLFNTIDCEKHISLYRASVLAHFDADDELLKVNGVKYLTCFRPYSLEDTRGVQI
;
A
#
# COMPACT_ATOMS: atom_id res chain seq x y z
N MET A 1 -19.53 20.06 21.53
CA MET A 1 -20.40 20.34 20.36
C MET A 1 -19.69 21.41 19.54
N ILE A 2 -19.32 21.09 18.30
CA ILE A 2 -18.62 22.02 17.41
C ILE A 2 -19.59 23.12 16.94
N SER A 3 -19.14 24.37 16.92
CA SER A 3 -19.93 25.52 16.46
C SER A 3 -19.80 25.76 14.97
N LEU A 4 -20.80 26.41 14.35
CA LEU A 4 -20.74 26.84 12.96
C LEU A 4 -19.46 27.63 12.64
N ASN A 5 -19.08 28.59 13.51
CA ASN A 5 -17.86 29.37 13.32
C ASN A 5 -16.59 28.50 13.29
N GLN A 6 -16.52 27.44 14.09
CA GLN A 6 -15.40 26.50 14.06
C GLN A 6 -15.36 25.71 12.73
N LEU A 7 -16.51 25.25 12.24
CA LEU A 7 -16.61 24.56 10.95
C LEU A 7 -16.22 25.47 9.78
N GLN A 8 -16.69 26.72 9.79
CA GLN A 8 -16.33 27.73 8.80
C GLN A 8 -14.82 28.03 8.81
N ASN A 9 -14.23 28.18 10.01
CA ASN A 9 -12.78 28.36 10.13
C ASN A 9 -12.00 27.14 9.62
N LYS A 10 -12.49 25.91 9.90
CA LYS A 10 -11.87 24.68 9.41
C LYS A 10 -11.90 24.61 7.88
N LEU A 11 -13.03 24.94 7.26
CA LEU A 11 -13.15 25.03 5.80
C LEU A 11 -12.13 26.01 5.20
N ASN A 12 -11.94 27.18 5.81
CA ASN A 12 -10.94 28.16 5.37
C ASN A 12 -9.49 27.69 5.60
N ASN A 13 -9.23 26.94 6.66
CA ASN A 13 -7.90 26.39 6.93
C ASN A 13 -7.56 25.26 5.95
N GLN A 14 -8.54 24.45 5.57
CA GLN A 14 -8.35 23.39 4.59
C GLN A 14 -7.90 23.95 3.23
N THR A 15 -8.52 25.02 2.74
CA THR A 15 -8.10 25.62 1.47
C THR A 15 -6.69 26.19 1.51
N LYS A 16 -6.31 26.83 2.62
CA LYS A 16 -4.95 27.33 2.84
C LYS A 16 -3.92 26.21 2.87
N ASN A 17 -4.23 25.12 3.59
CA ASN A 17 -3.34 23.96 3.66
C ASN A 17 -3.23 23.26 2.30
N PHE A 18 -4.33 23.14 1.56
CA PHE A 18 -4.31 22.59 0.21
C PHE A 18 -3.44 23.42 -0.74
N ALA A 19 -3.56 24.76 -0.68
CA ALA A 19 -2.72 25.67 -1.44
C ALA A 19 -1.23 25.50 -1.10
N LEU A 20 -0.91 25.36 0.19
CA LEU A 20 0.46 25.17 0.66
C LEU A 20 1.06 23.84 0.17
N LEU A 21 0.32 22.74 0.32
CA LEU A 21 0.79 21.39 0.01
C LEU A 21 1.11 21.20 -1.48
N LEU A 22 0.35 21.82 -2.36
CA LEU A 22 0.52 21.73 -3.82
C LEU A 22 1.20 22.97 -4.42
N GLU A 23 1.72 23.87 -3.57
CA GLU A 23 2.35 25.14 -3.96
C GLU A 23 1.49 25.99 -4.93
N PHE A 24 0.17 25.93 -4.77
CA PHE A 24 -0.78 26.66 -5.61
C PHE A 24 -1.04 28.08 -5.11
N PRO A 25 -1.32 29.04 -6.02
CA PRO A 25 -1.87 30.33 -5.63
C PRO A 25 -3.18 30.15 -4.86
N GLN A 26 -3.34 30.85 -3.72
CA GLN A 26 -4.46 30.63 -2.80
C GLN A 26 -5.84 30.70 -3.48
N GLN A 27 -6.10 31.71 -4.32
CA GLN A 27 -7.39 31.86 -5.00
C GLN A 27 -7.70 30.69 -5.96
N TYR A 28 -6.66 30.14 -6.59
CA TYR A 28 -6.79 28.99 -7.47
C TYR A 28 -7.10 27.73 -6.66
N ALA A 29 -6.37 27.49 -5.57
CA ALA A 29 -6.63 26.39 -4.64
C ALA A 29 -8.02 26.48 -3.98
N GLU A 30 -8.49 27.66 -3.59
CA GLU A 30 -9.82 27.88 -3.03
C GLU A 30 -10.94 27.45 -3.99
N ARG A 31 -10.81 27.81 -5.28
CA ARG A 31 -11.75 27.39 -6.32
C ARG A 31 -11.72 25.87 -6.50
N LEU A 32 -10.53 25.29 -6.65
CA LEU A 32 -10.36 23.84 -6.85
C LEU A 32 -10.95 23.05 -5.67
N TRP A 33 -10.61 23.43 -4.44
CA TRP A 33 -11.07 22.77 -3.22
C TRP A 33 -12.59 22.87 -3.05
N SER A 34 -13.15 24.06 -3.26
CA SER A 34 -14.59 24.28 -3.16
C SER A 34 -15.39 23.39 -4.11
N ILE A 35 -14.95 23.30 -5.37
CA ILE A 35 -15.62 22.48 -6.40
C ILE A 35 -15.38 21.00 -6.12
N GLY A 36 -14.13 20.63 -5.87
CA GLY A 36 -13.70 19.24 -5.74
C GLY A 36 -14.26 18.54 -4.51
N VAL A 37 -14.23 19.19 -3.36
CA VAL A 37 -14.55 18.57 -2.07
C VAL A 37 -15.97 18.89 -1.62
N TYR A 38 -16.43 20.13 -1.81
CA TYR A 38 -17.72 20.61 -1.30
C TYR A 38 -18.80 20.79 -2.36
N ASP A 39 -18.50 20.50 -3.63
CA ASP A 39 -19.42 20.68 -4.75
C ASP A 39 -20.08 22.08 -4.76
N CYS A 40 -19.25 23.09 -4.49
CA CYS A 40 -19.63 24.49 -4.47
C CYS A 40 -18.72 25.28 -5.42
N ALA A 41 -19.27 26.23 -6.16
CA ALA A 41 -18.50 27.03 -7.11
C ALA A 41 -17.44 27.92 -6.44
N THR A 42 -17.70 28.36 -5.20
CA THR A 42 -16.81 29.23 -4.42
C THR A 42 -16.89 28.95 -2.92
N ILE A 43 -15.82 29.32 -2.19
CA ILE A 43 -15.78 29.19 -0.73
C ILE A 43 -16.90 29.98 -0.02
N PRO A 44 -17.23 31.24 -0.40
CA PRO A 44 -18.39 31.92 0.14
C PRO A 44 -19.71 31.14 -0.04
N GLN A 45 -19.92 30.51 -1.19
CA GLN A 45 -21.10 29.65 -1.40
C GLN A 45 -21.07 28.42 -0.48
N ALA A 46 -19.90 27.83 -0.26
CA ALA A 46 -19.76 26.72 0.68
C ALA A 46 -20.08 27.16 2.12
N HIS A 47 -19.71 28.39 2.53
CA HIS A 47 -20.08 28.95 3.84
C HIS A 47 -21.58 29.15 4.00
N GLU A 48 -22.26 29.65 2.97
CA GLU A 48 -23.73 29.82 2.97
C GLU A 48 -24.42 28.47 3.08
N ARG A 49 -24.04 27.50 2.23
CA ARG A 49 -24.62 26.15 2.26
C ARG A 49 -24.35 25.44 3.58
N LEU A 50 -23.16 25.60 4.16
CA LEU A 50 -22.84 25.05 5.48
C LEU A 50 -23.74 25.64 6.57
N ARG A 51 -24.02 26.95 6.53
CA ARG A 51 -24.95 27.59 7.46
C ARG A 51 -26.36 27.01 7.31
N ASP A 52 -26.86 26.91 6.08
CA ASP A 52 -28.20 26.37 5.81
C ASP A 52 -28.35 24.93 6.33
N VAL A 53 -27.33 24.10 6.16
CA VAL A 53 -27.30 22.72 6.67
C VAL A 53 -27.27 22.71 8.20
N PHE A 54 -26.43 23.54 8.82
CA PHE A 54 -26.32 23.63 10.27
C PHE A 54 -27.64 24.09 10.91
N ASP A 55 -28.32 25.08 10.33
CA ASP A 55 -29.55 25.65 10.89
C ASP A 55 -30.77 24.70 10.78
N SER A 56 -30.68 23.62 9.97
CA SER A 56 -31.80 22.73 9.68
C SER A 56 -32.10 21.65 10.74
N ASN A 57 -31.11 21.21 11.52
CA ASN A 57 -31.21 20.28 12.66
C ASN A 57 -29.82 20.12 13.37
N ASP A 58 -29.05 21.21 13.44
CA ASP A 58 -27.71 21.27 14.03
C ASP A 58 -26.72 20.22 13.44
N LEU A 59 -26.04 19.49 14.32
CA LEU A 59 -24.94 18.57 13.98
C LEU A 59 -25.40 17.35 13.19
N ASN A 60 -26.60 16.83 13.46
CA ASN A 60 -27.09 15.61 12.81
C ASN A 60 -27.24 15.81 11.30
N SER A 61 -27.73 16.98 10.87
CA SER A 61 -27.80 17.32 9.45
C SER A 61 -26.44 17.28 8.78
N ILE A 62 -25.39 17.74 9.45
CA ILE A 62 -24.02 17.76 8.91
C ILE A 62 -23.45 16.35 8.83
N LEU A 63 -23.61 15.53 9.87
CA LEU A 63 -23.11 14.15 9.90
C LEU A 63 -23.66 13.32 8.73
N THR A 64 -24.90 13.59 8.31
CA THR A 64 -25.54 12.89 7.19
C THR A 64 -25.34 13.56 5.82
N HIS A 65 -24.74 14.75 5.75
CA HIS A 65 -24.62 15.49 4.49
C HIS A 65 -23.49 14.93 3.61
N ASP A 66 -23.73 14.76 2.31
CA ASP A 66 -22.81 14.12 1.36
C ASP A 66 -21.36 14.65 1.40
N SER A 67 -21.17 15.97 1.35
CA SER A 67 -19.84 16.59 1.37
C SER A 67 -19.41 17.18 2.71
N PHE A 68 -20.29 17.88 3.43
CA PHE A 68 -19.91 18.58 4.66
C PHE A 68 -19.65 17.66 5.86
N LYS A 69 -20.10 16.40 5.84
CA LYS A 69 -19.76 15.42 6.88
C LYS A 69 -18.25 15.26 7.07
N TYR A 70 -17.45 15.45 6.02
CA TYR A 70 -15.99 15.33 6.10
C TYR A 70 -15.32 16.45 6.90
N LEU A 71 -15.99 17.60 7.13
CA LEU A 71 -15.49 18.62 8.08
C LEU A 71 -15.43 18.09 9.52
N ILE A 72 -16.19 17.03 9.82
CA ILE A 72 -16.31 16.47 11.16
C ILE A 72 -15.17 15.49 11.48
N ILE A 73 -14.40 15.04 10.48
CA ILE A 73 -13.22 14.19 10.69
C ILE A 73 -12.24 14.89 11.65
N ASN A 74 -11.71 14.14 12.63
CA ASN A 74 -10.90 14.61 13.76
C ASN A 74 -11.63 15.47 14.81
N GLU A 75 -12.90 15.78 14.62
CA GLU A 75 -13.75 16.37 15.66
C GLU A 75 -14.55 15.30 16.40
N TYR A 76 -14.91 14.22 15.69
CA TYR A 76 -15.57 13.03 16.20
C TYR A 76 -14.86 11.79 15.66
N ASP A 77 -14.72 10.78 16.52
CA ASP A 77 -14.18 9.47 16.15
C ASP A 77 -15.29 8.65 15.49
N ASP A 78 -15.47 8.84 14.18
CA ASP A 78 -16.51 8.20 13.38
C ASP A 78 -15.88 7.47 12.19
N GLN A 79 -15.79 6.15 12.35
CA GLN A 79 -15.22 5.26 11.34
C GLN A 79 -16.09 5.19 10.07
N GLU A 80 -17.42 5.36 10.17
CA GLU A 80 -18.30 5.33 9.01
C GLU A 80 -18.07 6.54 8.09
N ILE A 81 -17.80 7.70 8.66
CA ILE A 81 -17.42 8.91 7.90
C ILE A 81 -16.08 8.71 7.18
N ILE A 82 -15.10 8.11 7.86
CA ILE A 82 -13.77 7.81 7.27
C ILE A 82 -13.92 6.80 6.12
N GLU A 83 -14.68 5.72 6.32
CA GLU A 83 -14.97 4.74 5.27
C GLU A 83 -15.73 5.34 4.09
N SER A 84 -16.67 6.25 4.35
CA SER A 84 -17.34 7.01 3.29
C SER A 84 -16.36 7.90 2.53
N LEU A 85 -15.43 8.56 3.22
CA LEU A 85 -14.41 9.39 2.57
C LEU A 85 -13.52 8.54 1.66
N HIS A 86 -13.08 7.36 2.13
CA HIS A 86 -12.27 6.46 1.31
C HIS A 86 -12.95 6.08 -0.01
N LYS A 87 -14.28 5.98 -0.03
CA LYS A 87 -15.06 5.71 -1.25
C LYS A 87 -15.15 6.94 -2.17
N GLU A 88 -15.24 8.13 -1.59
CA GLU A 88 -15.46 9.40 -2.32
C GLU A 88 -14.15 10.07 -2.79
N ILE A 89 -13.01 9.77 -2.16
CA ILE A 89 -11.74 10.49 -2.39
C ILE A 89 -11.30 10.52 -3.86
N THR A 90 -11.51 9.42 -4.60
CA THR A 90 -11.15 9.34 -6.02
C THR A 90 -12.04 10.24 -6.87
N ALA A 91 -13.34 10.32 -6.55
CA ALA A 91 -14.25 11.24 -7.22
C ALA A 91 -13.92 12.71 -6.90
N MET A 92 -13.52 13.03 -5.66
CA MET A 92 -13.01 14.35 -5.31
C MET A 92 -11.78 14.73 -6.14
N ALA A 93 -10.79 13.82 -6.21
CA ALA A 93 -9.57 14.05 -6.99
C ALA A 93 -9.92 14.28 -8.47
N SER A 94 -10.74 13.44 -9.09
CA SER A 94 -11.15 13.61 -10.49
C SER A 94 -11.89 14.94 -10.75
N ARG A 95 -12.74 15.40 -9.81
CA ARG A 95 -13.38 16.72 -9.91
C ARG A 95 -12.34 17.84 -9.91
N ILE A 96 -11.35 17.77 -9.01
CA ILE A 96 -10.27 18.75 -8.94
C ILE A 96 -9.43 18.72 -10.24
N GLU A 97 -8.96 17.54 -10.66
CA GLU A 97 -8.14 17.38 -11.87
C GLU A 97 -8.83 17.93 -13.12
N SER A 98 -10.15 17.72 -13.25
CA SER A 98 -10.92 18.24 -14.39
C SER A 98 -10.90 19.78 -14.50
N GLN A 99 -10.55 20.48 -13.43
CA GLN A 99 -10.46 21.94 -13.36
C GLN A 99 -9.01 22.45 -13.29
N MET A 100 -8.03 21.54 -13.22
CA MET A 100 -6.63 21.90 -13.07
C MET A 100 -6.02 22.34 -14.40
N PHE A 101 -5.22 23.40 -14.35
CA PHE A 101 -4.35 23.86 -15.45
C PHE A 101 -2.91 23.34 -15.35
N VAL A 102 -2.59 22.67 -14.24
CA VAL A 102 -1.27 22.11 -13.94
C VAL A 102 -1.43 20.61 -13.86
N ASP A 103 -0.53 19.86 -14.49
CA ASP A 103 -0.50 18.41 -14.38
C ASP A 103 0.20 18.01 -13.07
N ILE A 104 -0.52 17.29 -12.21
CA ILE A 104 -0.01 16.68 -10.98
C ILE A 104 -0.39 15.20 -11.01
N GLU A 105 0.43 14.33 -10.44
CA GLU A 105 0.08 12.92 -10.32
C GLU A 105 -1.16 12.73 -9.42
N THR A 106 -2.14 11.95 -9.88
CA THR A 106 -3.40 11.76 -9.12
C THR A 106 -3.16 11.24 -7.71
N LEU A 107 -2.12 10.41 -7.50
CA LEU A 107 -1.75 9.90 -6.18
C LEU A 107 -1.27 11.02 -5.25
N GLU A 108 -0.50 11.98 -5.77
CA GLU A 108 -0.06 13.15 -5.01
C GLU A 108 -1.25 14.02 -4.61
N LEU A 109 -2.19 14.25 -5.54
CA LEU A 109 -3.42 14.97 -5.24
C LEU A 109 -4.27 14.26 -4.17
N VAL A 110 -4.45 12.93 -4.28
CA VAL A 110 -5.18 12.14 -3.28
C VAL A 110 -4.51 12.22 -1.90
N SER A 111 -3.17 12.16 -1.86
CA SER A 111 -2.39 12.35 -0.63
C SER A 111 -2.65 13.73 -0.02
N ALA A 112 -2.63 14.79 -0.83
CA ALA A 112 -2.92 16.15 -0.38
C ALA A 112 -4.34 16.27 0.19
N ILE A 113 -5.35 15.68 -0.45
CA ILE A 113 -6.74 15.72 0.06
C ILE A 113 -6.83 15.03 1.43
N TYR A 114 -6.23 13.84 1.60
CA TYR A 114 -6.19 13.18 2.90
C TYR A 114 -5.47 14.02 3.98
N LYS A 115 -4.30 14.60 3.66
CA LYS A 115 -3.57 15.50 4.59
C LYS A 115 -4.46 16.67 5.04
N VAL A 116 -5.15 17.32 4.09
CA VAL A 116 -6.01 18.48 4.36
C VAL A 116 -7.23 18.11 5.21
N LEU A 117 -7.81 16.93 4.99
CA LEU A 117 -8.91 16.39 5.82
C LEU A 117 -8.42 15.83 7.17
N GLY A 118 -7.11 15.85 7.41
CA GLY A 118 -6.48 15.48 8.67
C GLY A 118 -6.22 13.97 8.84
N LEU A 119 -6.25 13.21 7.75
CA LEU A 119 -5.92 11.79 7.71
C LEU A 119 -4.46 11.60 7.26
N SER A 120 -3.54 11.96 8.17
CA SER A 120 -2.10 12.00 7.86
C SER A 120 -1.50 10.64 7.54
N GLU A 121 -1.99 9.54 8.12
CA GLU A 121 -1.45 8.20 7.84
C GLU A 121 -1.98 7.66 6.50
N ASP A 122 -3.27 7.88 6.20
CA ASP A 122 -3.89 7.52 4.91
C ASP A 122 -3.25 8.25 3.74
N ALA A 123 -2.87 9.52 3.94
CA ALA A 123 -2.11 10.29 2.97
C ALA A 123 -0.76 9.65 2.59
N LYS A 124 -0.18 8.85 3.50
CA LYS A 124 1.07 8.12 3.29
C LYS A 124 0.84 6.65 2.94
N PHE A 125 -0.42 6.25 2.76
CA PHE A 125 -0.83 4.86 2.53
C PHE A 125 -0.29 3.91 3.63
N ILE A 126 -0.23 4.39 4.88
CA ILE A 126 0.21 3.58 6.02
C ILE A 126 -0.98 2.82 6.60
N ILE A 127 -0.81 1.51 6.75
CA ILE A 127 -1.84 0.59 7.25
C ILE A 127 -1.37 0.02 8.58
N ASN A 128 -2.06 0.40 9.66
CA ASN A 128 -1.82 -0.15 10.99
C ASN A 128 -2.72 -1.37 11.19
N THR A 129 -2.14 -2.56 11.19
CA THR A 129 -2.90 -3.82 11.21
C THR A 129 -3.52 -4.15 12.58
N GLY A 130 -3.10 -3.46 13.64
CA GLY A 130 -3.62 -3.62 14.99
C GLY A 130 -3.17 -4.92 15.68
N ALA A 131 -3.45 -5.07 16.97
CA ALA A 131 -2.91 -6.16 17.80
C ALA A 131 -3.44 -7.57 17.47
N ASN A 132 -4.56 -7.64 16.72
CA ASN A 132 -5.21 -8.90 16.33
C ASN A 132 -4.68 -9.45 15.01
N PHE A 133 -3.90 -8.67 14.26
CA PHE A 133 -3.29 -9.14 13.01
C PHE A 133 -1.96 -9.83 13.33
N ARG A 134 -1.92 -11.15 13.19
CA ARG A 134 -0.71 -11.94 13.46
C ARG A 134 -0.44 -12.89 12.32
N LEU A 135 0.82 -12.89 11.87
CA LEU A 135 1.32 -13.85 10.89
C LEU A 135 1.76 -15.12 11.61
N GLU A 136 1.23 -16.26 11.17
CA GLU A 136 1.65 -17.57 11.65
C GLU A 136 2.78 -18.12 10.76
N TRP A 137 4.03 -17.92 11.20
CA TRP A 137 5.20 -18.40 10.49
C TRP A 137 5.41 -19.91 10.68
N ARG A 138 5.70 -20.62 9.59
CA ARG A 138 5.96 -22.07 9.58
C ARG A 138 7.18 -22.40 8.72
N PRO A 139 7.94 -23.45 9.05
CA PRO A 139 8.95 -24.02 8.17
C PRO A 139 8.43 -24.26 6.76
N TYR A 140 9.18 -23.82 5.76
CA TYR A 140 8.88 -24.09 4.37
C TYR A 140 9.56 -25.36 3.88
N PHE A 141 10.83 -25.54 4.26
CA PHE A 141 11.62 -26.75 4.06
C PHE A 141 11.76 -27.47 5.41
N ASP A 142 10.70 -28.17 5.81
CA ASP A 142 10.58 -28.81 7.13
C ASP A 142 11.54 -30.00 7.36
N ALA A 143 12.10 -30.54 6.28
CA ALA A 143 13.07 -31.63 6.33
C ALA A 143 14.53 -31.19 6.56
N TYR A 144 14.80 -29.87 6.60
CA TYR A 144 16.16 -29.34 6.80
C TYR A 144 16.58 -29.43 8.27
N ASP A 145 17.88 -29.61 8.52
CA ASP A 145 18.46 -29.52 9.88
C ASP A 145 18.13 -28.18 10.57
N ASP A 146 18.11 -27.07 9.81
CA ASP A 146 17.53 -25.79 10.23
C ASP A 146 16.21 -25.55 9.49
N PRO A 147 15.07 -26.04 10.00
CA PRO A 147 13.77 -25.88 9.34
C PRO A 147 13.29 -24.41 9.35
N LEU A 148 13.96 -23.53 10.07
CA LEU A 148 13.68 -22.10 10.12
C LEU A 148 14.52 -21.30 9.12
N ALA A 149 15.38 -21.93 8.31
CA ALA A 149 16.15 -21.26 7.27
C ALA A 149 15.24 -20.53 6.27
N VAL A 150 14.10 -21.15 5.93
CA VAL A 150 13.03 -20.55 5.13
C VAL A 150 11.70 -20.84 5.79
N GLN A 151 10.93 -19.80 6.03
CA GLN A 151 9.59 -19.88 6.61
C GLN A 151 8.56 -19.24 5.69
N TYR A 152 7.29 -19.55 5.90
CA TYR A 152 6.19 -18.89 5.22
C TYR A 152 5.04 -18.54 6.17
N ALA A 153 4.24 -17.56 5.77
CA ALA A 153 2.98 -17.21 6.41
C ALA A 153 1.98 -16.79 5.34
N ASP A 154 0.72 -17.22 5.49
CA ASP A 154 -0.35 -16.86 4.56
C ASP A 154 -1.23 -15.74 5.14
N LEU A 155 -1.73 -14.85 4.28
CA LEU A 155 -2.68 -13.78 4.66
C LEU A 155 -3.69 -13.55 3.54
N LYS A 156 -4.77 -12.82 3.83
CA LYS A 156 -5.77 -12.40 2.83
C LYS A 156 -5.63 -10.92 2.50
N VAL A 157 -5.82 -10.59 1.22
CA VAL A 157 -5.97 -9.21 0.74
C VAL A 157 -7.07 -9.20 -0.31
N HIS A 158 -8.11 -8.39 -0.12
CA HIS A 158 -9.22 -8.26 -1.09
C HIS A 158 -9.84 -9.62 -1.51
N GLY A 159 -9.92 -10.59 -0.59
CA GLY A 159 -10.46 -11.93 -0.86
C GLY A 159 -9.51 -12.90 -1.58
N CYS A 160 -8.32 -12.44 -1.98
CA CYS A 160 -7.24 -13.27 -2.51
C CYS A 160 -6.28 -13.68 -1.39
N TYR A 161 -5.65 -14.85 -1.53
CA TYR A 161 -4.61 -15.32 -0.62
C TYR A 161 -3.24 -14.87 -1.10
N TYR A 162 -2.38 -14.52 -0.15
CA TYR A 162 -0.97 -14.22 -0.38
C TYR A 162 -0.11 -15.10 0.52
N ARG A 163 1.03 -15.55 0.01
CA ARG A 163 2.07 -16.21 0.78
C ARG A 163 3.24 -15.26 0.94
N LEU A 164 3.63 -15.00 2.18
CA LEU A 164 4.90 -14.36 2.53
C LEU A 164 5.94 -15.45 2.72
N ILE A 165 7.09 -15.33 2.06
CA ILE A 165 8.26 -16.18 2.24
C ILE A 165 9.33 -15.37 2.98
N ALA A 166 9.74 -15.87 4.14
CA ALA A 166 10.80 -15.32 4.97
C ALA A 166 12.06 -16.17 4.83
N THR A 167 13.10 -15.63 4.19
CA THR A 167 14.41 -16.29 4.11
C THR A 167 15.33 -15.70 5.16
N LYS A 168 15.91 -16.55 6.00
CA LYS A 168 16.80 -16.14 7.09
C LYS A 168 17.94 -15.29 6.53
N PHE A 169 18.37 -14.27 7.26
CA PHE A 169 19.47 -13.40 6.84
C PHE A 169 20.22 -12.85 8.05
N PRO A 170 21.41 -13.39 8.38
CA PRO A 170 22.07 -13.09 9.65
C PRO A 170 22.87 -11.78 9.64
N PHE A 171 23.09 -11.16 8.48
CA PHE A 171 23.93 -9.97 8.41
C PHE A 171 23.18 -8.70 8.79
N GLU A 172 23.89 -7.75 9.39
CA GLU A 172 23.35 -6.44 9.77
C GLU A 172 23.10 -5.54 8.55
N LYS A 173 23.92 -5.66 7.52
CA LYS A 173 23.77 -4.93 6.26
C LYS A 173 23.35 -5.89 5.15
N ILE A 174 22.21 -5.58 4.55
CA ILE A 174 21.75 -6.28 3.36
C ILE A 174 22.57 -5.77 2.16
N SER A 175 23.25 -6.70 1.49
CA SER A 175 23.88 -6.48 0.19
C SER A 175 23.66 -7.71 -0.68
N PHE A 176 23.66 -7.53 -2.00
CA PHE A 176 23.47 -8.63 -2.93
C PHE A 176 24.53 -9.73 -2.76
N ASP A 177 25.80 -9.33 -2.56
CA ASP A 177 26.90 -10.27 -2.32
C ASP A 177 26.75 -11.04 -1.01
N ASN A 178 26.29 -10.38 0.06
CA ASN A 178 26.05 -11.03 1.35
C ASN A 178 24.89 -12.04 1.24
N ILE A 179 23.81 -11.67 0.56
CA ILE A 179 22.67 -12.57 0.33
C ILE A 179 23.13 -13.79 -0.48
N LYS A 180 23.79 -13.56 -1.61
CA LYS A 180 24.26 -14.63 -2.49
C LYS A 180 25.21 -15.59 -1.76
N SER A 181 26.15 -15.04 -0.99
CA SER A 181 27.08 -15.85 -0.19
C SER A 181 26.37 -16.67 0.90
N TYR A 182 25.31 -16.12 1.50
CA TYR A 182 24.52 -16.83 2.50
C TYR A 182 23.66 -17.94 1.91
N LEU A 183 22.97 -17.68 0.80
CA LEU A 183 22.16 -18.68 0.11
C LEU A 183 23.02 -19.84 -0.39
N TYR A 184 24.21 -19.52 -0.94
CA TYR A 184 25.17 -20.55 -1.33
C TYR A 184 25.58 -21.44 -0.15
N LYS A 185 25.78 -20.84 1.04
CA LYS A 185 26.10 -21.59 2.26
C LYS A 185 24.95 -22.53 2.66
N ILE A 186 23.70 -22.03 2.73
CA ILE A 186 22.52 -22.86 3.04
C ILE A 186 22.43 -24.01 2.03
N LYS A 187 22.52 -23.70 0.74
CA LYS A 187 22.46 -24.71 -0.32
C LYS A 187 23.51 -25.79 -0.16
N TRP A 188 24.75 -25.41 0.14
CA TRP A 188 25.84 -26.36 0.38
C TRP A 188 25.62 -27.22 1.62
N GLU A 189 25.08 -26.65 2.69
CA GLU A 189 24.76 -27.36 3.94
C GLU A 189 23.62 -28.38 3.75
N HIS A 190 22.75 -28.19 2.75
CA HIS A 190 21.60 -29.06 2.47
C HIS A 190 21.65 -29.76 1.11
N ASP A 191 22.84 -29.89 0.50
CA ASP A 191 23.02 -30.55 -0.80
C ASP A 191 22.71 -32.05 -0.67
N GLY A 192 21.57 -32.47 -1.24
CA GLY A 192 21.11 -33.86 -1.24
C GLY A 192 20.05 -34.23 -0.18
N GLU A 193 19.53 -33.28 0.62
CA GLU A 193 18.44 -33.56 1.56
C GLU A 193 17.06 -33.57 0.85
N PHE A 194 16.25 -34.57 1.20
CA PHE A 194 14.93 -34.80 0.62
C PHE A 194 14.01 -33.58 0.83
N GLU A 195 13.52 -33.03 -0.27
CA GLU A 195 12.53 -31.96 -0.30
C GLU A 195 11.29 -32.39 0.51
N GLY A 196 11.02 -31.66 1.59
CA GLY A 196 10.02 -32.03 2.60
C GLY A 196 8.58 -32.04 2.11
N CYS A 197 7.66 -32.53 2.97
CA CYS A 197 6.26 -32.79 2.59
C CYS A 197 5.47 -31.51 2.26
N ILE A 198 5.84 -30.36 2.84
CA ILE A 198 5.14 -29.07 2.61
C ILE A 198 5.58 -28.44 1.29
N SER A 199 6.84 -28.62 0.88
CA SER A 199 7.35 -28.04 -0.36
C SER A 199 6.87 -28.78 -1.61
N ASN A 200 6.10 -29.88 -1.51
CA ASN A 200 5.53 -30.62 -2.65
C ASN A 200 6.53 -30.92 -3.79
N GLY A 201 7.80 -31.22 -3.48
CA GLY A 201 8.84 -31.44 -4.51
C GLY A 201 9.46 -30.16 -5.07
N ASN A 202 9.51 -29.10 -4.26
CA ASN A 202 10.24 -27.89 -4.56
C ASN A 202 11.59 -27.86 -3.85
N SER A 203 12.61 -27.49 -4.62
CA SER A 203 14.00 -27.47 -4.18
C SER A 203 14.40 -26.11 -3.66
N PHE A 204 15.35 -26.08 -2.73
CA PHE A 204 15.96 -24.81 -2.30
C PHE A 204 16.72 -24.12 -3.43
N SER A 205 17.21 -24.85 -4.44
CA SER A 205 17.81 -24.23 -5.62
C SER A 205 16.80 -23.37 -6.39
N LYS A 206 15.55 -23.85 -6.56
CA LYS A 206 14.48 -23.04 -7.17
C LYS A 206 14.15 -21.81 -6.32
N HIS A 207 14.16 -21.95 -4.99
CA HIS A 207 13.94 -20.84 -4.06
C HIS A 207 15.07 -19.80 -4.12
N GLU A 208 16.33 -20.24 -4.16
CA GLU A 208 17.50 -19.39 -4.36
C GLU A 208 17.36 -18.59 -5.66
N ASP A 209 17.11 -19.28 -6.78
CA ASP A 209 16.95 -18.63 -8.08
C ASP A 209 15.82 -17.59 -8.04
N TRP A 210 14.66 -17.95 -7.48
CA TRP A 210 13.52 -17.05 -7.32
C TRP A 210 13.85 -15.81 -6.48
N LEU A 211 14.48 -15.99 -5.32
CA LEU A 211 14.82 -14.90 -4.42
C LEU A 211 15.83 -13.95 -5.09
N MET A 212 16.83 -14.48 -5.79
CA MET A 212 17.81 -13.68 -6.52
C MET A 212 17.15 -12.88 -7.66
N MET A 213 16.28 -13.50 -8.47
CA MET A 213 15.53 -12.79 -9.52
C MET A 213 14.59 -11.72 -8.95
N THR A 214 13.98 -11.98 -7.80
CA THR A 214 13.11 -11.03 -7.10
C THR A 214 13.92 -9.86 -6.54
N LEU A 215 15.08 -10.12 -5.95
CA LEU A 215 16.00 -9.08 -5.48
C LEU A 215 16.50 -8.20 -6.64
N GLU A 216 16.87 -8.80 -7.78
CA GLU A 216 17.30 -8.06 -8.96
C GLU A 216 16.18 -7.14 -9.49
N LEU A 217 14.94 -7.64 -9.58
CA LEU A 217 13.80 -6.83 -10.01
C LEU A 217 13.66 -5.52 -9.22
N PHE A 218 13.82 -5.58 -7.89
CA PHE A 218 13.68 -4.41 -7.02
C PHE A 218 14.95 -3.56 -6.89
N ASN A 219 16.15 -4.14 -7.08
CA ASN A 219 17.41 -3.40 -6.92
C ASN A 219 18.00 -2.85 -8.23
N SER A 220 17.83 -3.54 -9.35
CA SER A 220 18.42 -3.17 -10.65
C SER A 220 17.38 -3.00 -11.77
N GLY A 221 16.13 -3.40 -11.52
CA GLY A 221 15.01 -3.32 -12.46
C GLY A 221 14.26 -1.98 -12.44
N ILE A 222 12.94 -2.05 -12.67
CA ILE A 222 12.06 -0.87 -12.88
C ILE A 222 11.85 -0.06 -11.57
N GLY A 223 12.38 -0.55 -10.44
CA GLY A 223 12.50 0.16 -9.17
C GLY A 223 13.91 0.63 -8.82
N ASN A 224 14.80 0.81 -9.80
CA ASN A 224 16.20 1.20 -9.59
C ASN A 224 16.32 2.52 -8.83
N ASP A 225 16.39 2.39 -7.52
CA ASP A 225 16.91 3.40 -6.63
C ASP A 225 17.93 2.70 -5.75
N ALA A 226 19.22 2.93 -6.00
CA ALA A 226 20.32 2.40 -5.21
C ALA A 226 20.24 2.81 -3.72
N ARG A 227 19.32 3.70 -3.35
CA ARG A 227 19.01 4.08 -1.97
C ARG A 227 18.01 3.14 -1.29
N LEU A 228 17.26 2.32 -2.04
CA LEU A 228 16.32 1.33 -1.51
C LEU A 228 17.06 0.14 -0.91
N ASN A 229 17.74 0.35 0.21
CA ASN A 229 18.24 -0.75 1.02
C ASN A 229 17.04 -1.41 1.71
N PRO A 230 16.72 -2.68 1.41
CA PRO A 230 15.65 -3.39 2.11
C PRO A 230 15.99 -3.48 3.60
N THR A 231 14.97 -3.52 4.44
CA THR A 231 15.09 -3.81 5.87
C THR A 231 14.79 -5.28 6.14
N THR A 232 15.35 -5.82 7.22
CA THR A 232 15.02 -7.16 7.68
C THR A 232 13.72 -7.15 8.49
N PHE A 233 12.98 -8.24 8.42
CA PHE A 233 11.86 -8.55 9.30
C PHE A 233 12.34 -9.56 10.37
N GLU A 234 12.14 -9.26 11.64
CA GLU A 234 12.45 -10.12 12.76
C GLU A 234 11.31 -11.10 13.06
N ILE A 235 11.61 -12.39 13.02
CA ILE A 235 10.73 -13.48 13.45
C ILE A 235 11.46 -14.20 14.57
N GLU A 236 10.87 -14.22 15.78
CA GLU A 236 11.49 -14.80 16.97
C GLU A 236 12.93 -14.29 17.25
N ARG A 237 13.15 -12.97 17.04
CA ARG A 237 14.45 -12.28 17.18
C ARG A 237 15.53 -12.70 16.17
N VAL A 238 15.15 -13.44 15.13
CA VAL A 238 16.01 -13.77 14.00
C VAL A 238 15.61 -12.91 12.81
N ARG A 239 16.60 -12.41 12.06
CA ARG A 239 16.37 -11.54 10.91
C ARG A 239 16.06 -12.35 9.65
N TYR A 240 15.08 -11.88 8.89
CA TYR A 240 14.63 -12.47 7.63
C TYR A 240 14.46 -11.40 6.55
N LEU A 241 14.65 -11.80 5.30
CA LEU A 241 14.15 -11.08 4.13
C LEU A 241 12.78 -11.64 3.77
N VAL A 242 11.77 -10.78 3.75
CA VAL A 242 10.38 -11.17 3.52
C VAL A 242 9.88 -10.60 2.20
N TYR A 243 9.54 -11.50 1.29
CA TYR A 243 8.83 -11.20 0.05
C TYR A 243 7.52 -11.96 0.02
N GLY A 244 6.55 -11.53 -0.78
CA GLY A 244 5.31 -12.29 -0.91
C GLY A 244 4.59 -12.04 -2.21
N PHE A 245 3.75 -13.00 -2.57
CA PHE A 245 3.08 -13.08 -3.86
C PHE A 245 1.66 -13.62 -3.69
N PRO A 246 0.75 -13.37 -4.65
CA PRO A 246 -0.54 -14.05 -4.73
C PRO A 246 -0.33 -15.57 -4.72
N LEU A 247 -1.09 -16.30 -3.92
CA LEU A 247 -0.93 -17.74 -3.69
C LEU A 247 -2.01 -18.53 -4.44
N VAL A 248 -1.61 -19.61 -5.11
CA VAL A 248 -2.57 -20.53 -5.75
C VAL A 248 -3.56 -21.04 -4.69
N PRO A 249 -4.89 -20.90 -4.88
CA PRO A 249 -5.88 -21.22 -3.85
C PRO A 249 -5.81 -22.65 -3.29
N SER A 250 -5.34 -23.62 -4.08
CA SER A 250 -5.19 -25.02 -3.65
C SER A 250 -3.98 -25.27 -2.73
N LEU A 251 -3.05 -24.31 -2.63
CA LEU A 251 -1.83 -24.39 -1.82
C LEU A 251 -1.93 -23.62 -0.50
N VAL A 252 -3.05 -22.96 -0.27
CA VAL A 252 -3.35 -22.23 0.96
C VAL A 252 -3.26 -23.18 2.15
N SER A 253 -2.50 -22.79 3.18
CA SER A 253 -2.38 -23.58 4.40
C SER A 253 -3.74 -23.79 5.09
N ASP A 254 -3.86 -24.69 6.06
CA ASP A 254 -5.15 -24.92 6.75
C ASP A 254 -5.43 -23.95 7.92
N TRP A 255 -4.45 -23.17 8.34
CA TRP A 255 -4.48 -22.38 9.58
C TRP A 255 -5.23 -21.05 9.44
N HIS A 256 -5.20 -20.19 10.47
CA HIS A 256 -5.82 -18.87 10.37
C HIS A 256 -5.01 -17.95 9.45
N LYS A 257 -5.71 -17.18 8.59
CA LYS A 257 -5.10 -16.21 7.67
C LYS A 257 -5.68 -14.86 8.05
N PRO A 258 -4.88 -13.96 8.63
CA PRO A 258 -5.38 -12.63 8.96
C PRO A 258 -5.79 -11.92 7.66
N ASP A 259 -6.86 -11.14 7.73
CA ASP A 259 -7.35 -10.35 6.60
C ASP A 259 -6.79 -8.94 6.69
N LEU A 260 -6.04 -8.56 5.65
CA LEU A 260 -5.45 -7.24 5.52
C LEU A 260 -6.40 -6.35 4.74
N ASN A 261 -7.08 -5.45 5.45
CA ASN A 261 -7.94 -4.46 4.83
C ASN A 261 -7.10 -3.35 4.18
N LEU A 262 -6.87 -3.49 2.88
CA LEU A 262 -6.26 -2.45 2.04
C LEU A 262 -7.33 -1.72 1.25
N GLN A 263 -7.06 -0.46 0.94
CA GLN A 263 -7.91 0.37 0.10
C GLN A 263 -7.17 0.71 -1.19
N VAL A 264 -6.93 -0.29 -2.04
CA VAL A 264 -6.33 -0.10 -3.36
C VAL A 264 -7.25 0.78 -4.19
N LYS A 265 -6.74 1.93 -4.64
CA LYS A 265 -7.52 2.92 -5.39
C LYS A 265 -7.41 2.66 -6.90
N ASN A 266 -8.47 2.99 -7.63
CA ASN A 266 -8.44 2.94 -9.09
C ASN A 266 -7.79 4.20 -9.66
N LEU A 267 -6.47 4.29 -9.52
CA LEU A 267 -5.64 5.41 -9.91
C LEU A 267 -4.50 4.91 -10.78
N ASP A 268 -4.03 5.76 -11.69
CA ASP A 268 -2.82 5.50 -12.46
C ASP A 268 -1.57 5.65 -11.57
N GLY A 269 -0.53 4.88 -11.91
CA GLY A 269 0.73 4.86 -11.15
C GLY A 269 0.85 3.75 -10.11
N ASP A 270 1.94 3.81 -9.35
CA ASP A 270 2.37 2.77 -8.42
C ASP A 270 1.90 3.10 -7.01
N GLN A 271 1.03 2.26 -6.46
CA GLN A 271 0.59 2.39 -5.08
C GLN A 271 1.49 1.53 -4.18
N LYS A 272 2.08 2.18 -3.17
CA LYS A 272 2.92 1.54 -2.15
C LYS A 272 2.28 1.73 -0.79
N PHE A 273 1.76 0.66 -0.22
CA PHE A 273 1.16 0.68 1.12
C PHE A 273 2.19 0.23 2.14
N ILE A 274 2.45 1.05 3.16
CA ILE A 274 3.33 0.70 4.29
C ILE A 274 2.49 -0.06 5.30
N VAL A 275 2.60 -1.39 5.28
CA VAL A 275 1.85 -2.30 6.15
C VAL A 275 2.63 -2.49 7.44
N ARG A 276 2.16 -1.87 8.53
CA ARG A 276 2.74 -2.01 9.87
C ARG A 276 2.16 -3.25 10.56
N ILE A 277 3.02 -4.22 10.81
CA ILE A 277 2.72 -5.47 11.51
C ILE A 277 3.53 -5.45 12.79
N ASP A 278 2.85 -5.33 13.93
CA ASP A 278 3.47 -5.02 15.22
C ASP A 278 4.40 -3.79 15.14
N GLN A 279 5.69 -3.96 15.42
CA GLN A 279 6.71 -2.89 15.37
C GLN A 279 7.48 -2.86 14.04
N GLN A 280 7.05 -3.66 13.06
CA GLN A 280 7.76 -3.89 11.82
C GLN A 280 6.93 -3.48 10.62
N SER A 281 7.54 -3.40 9.44
CA SER A 281 6.86 -2.93 8.24
C SER A 281 7.23 -3.73 7.01
N LEU A 282 6.22 -3.98 6.17
CA LEU A 282 6.36 -4.48 4.82
C LEU A 282 5.71 -3.48 3.85
N ILE A 283 6.07 -3.55 2.57
CA ILE A 283 5.37 -2.81 1.52
C ILE A 283 4.46 -3.77 0.77
N PHE A 284 3.17 -3.45 0.72
CA PHE A 284 2.30 -3.99 -0.32
C PHE A 284 2.35 -3.07 -1.53
N TYR A 285 2.89 -3.57 -2.63
CA TYR A 285 2.97 -2.88 -3.91
C TYR A 285 1.77 -3.28 -4.76
N ALA A 286 1.12 -2.28 -5.38
CA ALA A 286 0.02 -2.47 -6.32
C ALA A 286 0.21 -1.54 -7.53
N ARG A 287 0.35 -2.12 -8.72
CA ARG A 287 0.40 -1.39 -9.99
C ARG A 287 -0.76 -1.79 -10.87
N ARG A 288 -1.53 -0.81 -11.32
CA ARG A 288 -2.65 -1.01 -12.27
C ARG A 288 -2.12 -1.56 -13.60
N VAL A 289 -2.81 -2.54 -14.16
CA VAL A 289 -2.50 -3.16 -15.45
C VAL A 289 -3.60 -2.76 -16.44
N GLU A 290 -3.41 -1.64 -17.14
CA GLU A 290 -4.26 -1.21 -18.25
C GLU A 290 -3.43 -0.88 -19.50
N ALA A 291 -4.05 -1.10 -20.67
CA ALA A 291 -3.36 -1.17 -21.95
C ALA A 291 -3.03 0.20 -22.59
N SER A 292 -3.55 1.33 -22.07
CA SER A 292 -3.22 2.64 -22.61
C SER A 292 -3.89 3.75 -21.80
N LEU A 293 -3.16 4.82 -21.51
CA LEU A 293 -3.60 6.15 -21.94
C LEU A 293 -2.50 7.21 -22.00
N PHE A 294 -1.43 7.15 -21.22
CA PHE A 294 -0.32 8.10 -21.38
C PHE A 294 1.07 7.48 -21.20
N ASN A 295 1.94 7.79 -22.17
CA ASN A 295 3.31 7.31 -22.35
C ASN A 295 4.16 7.47 -21.09
N THR A 296 4.88 6.41 -20.67
CA THR A 296 6.26 6.51 -20.10
C THR A 296 6.85 5.15 -19.74
N ILE A 297 6.05 4.10 -19.49
CA ILE A 297 6.55 2.77 -19.08
C ILE A 297 5.96 1.69 -20.00
N ASP A 298 6.84 0.85 -20.56
CA ASP A 298 6.47 -0.38 -21.27
C ASP A 298 5.84 -1.36 -20.28
N CYS A 299 4.52 -1.27 -20.14
CA CYS A 299 3.74 -2.06 -19.19
C CYS A 299 3.86 -3.55 -19.48
N GLU A 300 3.97 -3.96 -20.75
CA GLU A 300 4.17 -5.36 -21.13
C GLU A 300 5.52 -5.89 -20.65
N LYS A 301 6.60 -5.11 -20.84
CA LYS A 301 7.92 -5.46 -20.31
C LYS A 301 7.91 -5.53 -18.79
N HIS A 302 7.22 -4.60 -18.12
CA HIS A 302 7.13 -4.62 -16.66
C HIS A 302 6.39 -5.85 -16.13
N ILE A 303 5.23 -6.18 -16.71
CA ILE A 303 4.47 -7.39 -16.37
C ILE A 303 5.30 -8.64 -16.63
N SER A 304 6.02 -8.69 -17.76
CA SER A 304 6.85 -9.83 -18.13
C SER A 304 8.00 -10.05 -17.14
N LEU A 305 8.71 -8.98 -16.76
CA LEU A 305 9.76 -9.05 -15.73
C LEU A 305 9.20 -9.51 -14.39
N TYR A 306 8.04 -8.99 -14.00
CA TYR A 306 7.42 -9.37 -12.74
C TYR A 306 6.98 -10.84 -12.70
N ARG A 307 6.44 -11.34 -13.82
CA ARG A 307 6.11 -12.76 -14.00
C ARG A 307 7.35 -13.64 -13.95
N ALA A 308 8.47 -13.20 -14.55
CA ALA A 308 9.73 -13.93 -14.54
C ALA A 308 10.47 -13.89 -13.19
N SER A 309 10.12 -12.96 -12.30
CA SER A 309 10.73 -12.81 -10.98
C SER A 309 9.75 -13.20 -9.86
N VAL A 310 8.89 -12.28 -9.41
CA VAL A 310 8.05 -12.46 -8.22
C VAL A 310 7.07 -13.62 -8.39
N LEU A 311 6.36 -13.67 -9.53
CA LEU A 311 5.36 -14.71 -9.81
C LEU A 311 5.98 -15.99 -10.41
N ALA A 312 7.30 -16.06 -10.54
CA ALA A 312 8.00 -17.29 -10.93
C ALA A 312 8.16 -18.24 -9.74
N HIS A 313 7.78 -17.83 -8.53
CA HIS A 313 7.70 -18.73 -7.40
C HIS A 313 6.68 -19.84 -7.70
N PHE A 314 7.02 -21.06 -7.36
CA PHE A 314 6.24 -22.25 -7.68
C PHE A 314 4.88 -22.35 -6.97
N ASP A 315 4.71 -21.60 -5.88
CA ASP A 315 3.42 -21.43 -5.20
C ASP A 315 2.60 -20.24 -5.73
N ALA A 316 3.17 -19.40 -6.58
CA ALA A 316 2.52 -18.16 -6.98
C ALA A 316 1.34 -18.42 -7.92
N ASP A 317 0.24 -17.70 -7.69
CA ASP A 317 -0.82 -17.54 -8.65
C ASP A 317 -0.40 -16.46 -9.66
N ASP A 318 -0.51 -16.76 -10.95
CA ASP A 318 -0.18 -15.84 -12.03
C ASP A 318 -1.35 -14.90 -12.39
N GLU A 319 -2.50 -15.09 -11.73
CA GLU A 319 -3.64 -14.19 -11.82
C GLU A 319 -3.36 -12.84 -11.14
N LEU A 320 -3.77 -11.77 -11.83
CA LEU A 320 -3.68 -10.42 -11.32
C LEU A 320 -4.80 -10.15 -10.32
N LEU A 321 -4.49 -9.42 -9.25
CA LEU A 321 -5.48 -8.98 -8.27
C LEU A 321 -6.55 -8.14 -8.98
N LYS A 322 -7.82 -8.47 -8.80
CA LYS A 322 -8.95 -7.70 -9.34
C LYS A 322 -9.61 -6.90 -8.23
N VAL A 323 -9.54 -5.58 -8.30
CA VAL A 323 -10.24 -4.67 -7.39
C VAL A 323 -11.21 -3.84 -8.21
N ASN A 324 -12.51 -3.95 -7.92
CA ASN A 324 -13.59 -3.22 -8.63
C ASN A 324 -13.52 -3.34 -10.17
N GLY A 325 -13.15 -4.53 -10.67
CA GLY A 325 -13.05 -4.82 -12.11
C GLY A 325 -11.71 -4.43 -12.76
N VAL A 326 -10.83 -3.74 -12.04
CA VAL A 326 -9.50 -3.34 -12.52
C VAL A 326 -8.45 -4.33 -12.04
N LYS A 327 -7.50 -4.68 -12.93
CA LYS A 327 -6.42 -5.63 -12.65
C LYS A 327 -5.18 -4.93 -12.13
N TYR A 328 -4.53 -5.55 -11.15
CA TYR A 328 -3.31 -5.08 -10.53
C TYR A 328 -2.27 -6.17 -10.43
N LEU A 329 -1.03 -5.79 -10.68
CA LEU A 329 0.15 -6.56 -10.35
C LEU A 329 0.56 -6.19 -8.93
N THR A 330 0.71 -7.20 -8.08
CA THR A 330 0.80 -6.99 -6.61
C THR A 330 1.77 -7.94 -5.92
N CYS A 331 2.51 -7.43 -4.94
CA CYS A 331 3.38 -8.24 -4.07
C CYS A 331 3.60 -7.58 -2.72
N PHE A 332 4.11 -8.38 -1.80
CA PHE A 332 4.82 -7.90 -0.63
C PHE A 332 6.32 -7.86 -0.90
N ARG A 333 6.96 -6.79 -0.43
CA ARG A 333 8.42 -6.69 -0.38
C ARG A 333 8.89 -6.06 0.92
N PRO A 334 10.18 -6.16 1.26
CA PRO A 334 10.73 -5.47 2.41
C PRO A 334 10.49 -3.96 2.33
N TYR A 335 10.28 -3.36 3.50
CA TYR A 335 10.27 -1.91 3.67
C TYR A 335 11.67 -1.33 3.47
N SER A 336 11.75 -0.13 2.93
CA SER A 336 12.98 0.66 2.87
C SER A 336 12.75 2.08 3.39
N LEU A 337 13.79 2.72 3.94
CA LEU A 337 13.71 4.09 4.46
C LEU A 337 13.28 5.10 3.39
N GLU A 338 13.63 4.88 2.13
CA GLU A 338 13.21 5.75 1.02
C GLU A 338 11.71 5.67 0.73
N ASP A 339 11.02 4.60 1.14
CA ASP A 339 9.57 4.46 0.96
C ASP A 339 8.79 5.55 1.75
N THR A 340 9.43 6.23 2.71
CA THR A 340 8.86 7.38 3.40
C THR A 340 9.31 8.74 2.85
N ARG A 341 10.36 8.79 2.02
CA ARG A 341 10.92 10.06 1.50
C ARG A 341 10.16 10.59 0.29
N GLY A 342 9.51 9.73 -0.50
CA GLY A 342 8.58 10.14 -1.56
C GLY A 342 7.27 10.77 -1.06
N VAL A 343 7.14 10.99 0.26
CA VAL A 343 5.90 11.42 0.92
C VAL A 343 6.06 12.79 1.61
N GLN A 344 7.27 13.36 1.58
CA GLN A 344 7.57 14.70 2.07
C GLN A 344 7.61 15.69 0.90
N ILE A 345 6.43 16.20 0.56
CA ILE A 345 6.22 17.58 0.16
C ILE A 345 5.19 18.16 1.13
#